data_AF-A0A4U6CRY3-F1
#
_entry.id   AF-A0A4U6CRY3-F1
#
_cell.length_a   1.000
_cell.length_b   1.000
_cell.length_c   1.000
_cell.angle_alpha   90.00
_cell.angle_beta   90.00
_cell.angle_gamma   90.00
#
_symmetry.space_group_name_H-M   'P 1'
#
loop_
_entity.id
_entity.type
_entity.pdbx_description
1 polymer ?
#
loop_
_entity_poly.entity_id
_entity_poly.type
_entity_poly.pdbx_seq_one_letter_code
_entity_poly.pdbx_strand_id
1 'polypeptide(L)'
;MIRYDTTKWLTHFVHKKNTDGYNALIEGGLRKFQENARKNGPFSVLKQILTDGYLKCSWSERSGKRTIYGPKPAICFTEMPLGAILEYVKQRDPKYVSEYGIAFLKEELFRAGTRPVIYGLTSDPVEEDIDGFRNLSSTSGISLNEQYRYVATNLGGKINPIDWTHEREWRWVDNLNWFEDMGIKGLPFSIKRSPYKFNKVIIMVKTSKEKEELLTLLQKLPGTESTSGGELFHFKSKCENIEILDSETWEEIFATNKTLKLEDLGYI
;
A
#
# COMPACT_ATOMS: atom_id res chain seq x y z
N MET A 1 22.81 13.74 11.74
CA MET A 1 22.95 13.86 10.27
C MET A 1 21.55 14.05 9.69
N ILE A 2 21.30 15.10 8.91
CA ILE A 2 20.00 15.36 8.28
C ILE A 2 20.00 14.68 6.90
N ARG A 3 19.02 13.80 6.64
CA ARG A 3 18.83 13.11 5.35
C ARG A 3 17.53 13.60 4.73
N TYR A 4 17.60 14.43 3.68
CA TYR A 4 16.42 14.98 3.02
C TYR A 4 15.68 13.97 2.15
N ASP A 5 16.36 12.88 1.79
CA ASP A 5 15.89 11.82 0.91
C ASP A 5 15.14 10.68 1.62
N THR A 6 15.12 10.69 2.95
CA THR A 6 14.46 9.67 3.79
C THR A 6 13.31 10.27 4.59
N THR A 7 12.33 9.45 4.95
CA THR A 7 11.20 9.85 5.81
C THR A 7 10.89 8.78 6.86
N LYS A 8 10.24 9.19 7.94
CA LYS A 8 9.67 8.28 8.95
C LYS A 8 8.42 7.54 8.46
N TRP A 9 7.91 7.87 7.28
CA TRP A 9 6.63 7.37 6.77
C TRP A 9 6.81 6.39 5.60
N LEU A 10 5.92 5.41 5.51
CA LEU A 10 5.77 4.57 4.33
C LEU A 10 4.37 4.78 3.77
N THR A 11 4.30 5.02 2.46
CA THR A 11 3.06 5.35 1.77
C THR A 11 2.61 4.20 0.87
N HIS A 12 1.38 3.74 1.05
CA HIS A 12 0.67 2.94 0.06
C HIS A 12 -0.14 3.87 -0.83
N PHE A 13 0.18 3.91 -2.13
CA PHE A 13 -0.61 4.67 -3.07
C PHE A 13 -1.85 3.90 -3.52
N VAL A 14 -2.96 4.61 -3.65
CA VAL A 14 -4.24 4.05 -4.07
C VAL A 14 -4.40 4.29 -5.56
N HIS A 15 -4.60 3.25 -6.36
CA HIS A 15 -4.81 3.40 -7.81
C HIS A 15 -6.11 2.78 -8.25
N LYS A 16 -6.62 3.21 -9.40
CA LYS A 16 -7.70 2.50 -10.08
C LYS A 16 -7.13 1.16 -10.55
N LYS A 17 -7.70 0.05 -10.10
CA LYS A 17 -7.21 -1.28 -10.46
C LYS A 17 -7.33 -1.48 -11.98
N ASN A 18 -6.21 -1.74 -12.65
CA ASN A 18 -6.18 -2.00 -14.08
C ASN A 18 -6.82 -3.37 -14.37
N THR A 19 -7.75 -3.46 -15.33
CA THR A 19 -8.55 -4.67 -15.59
C THR A 19 -7.92 -5.66 -16.55
N ASP A 20 -6.70 -5.38 -17.02
CA ASP A 20 -6.03 -6.16 -18.07
C ASP A 20 -5.43 -7.45 -17.48
N GLY A 21 -6.25 -8.50 -17.29
CA GLY A 21 -5.75 -9.87 -17.10
C GLY A 21 -6.48 -10.79 -16.11
N TYR A 22 -7.47 -10.33 -15.35
CA TYR A 22 -7.96 -11.12 -14.21
C TYR A 22 -9.19 -12.00 -14.53
N ASN A 23 -8.94 -13.22 -15.01
CA ASN A 23 -9.89 -14.34 -14.98
C ASN A 23 -9.26 -15.50 -14.18
N ALA A 24 -9.27 -15.43 -12.85
CA ALA A 24 -9.10 -16.62 -12.01
C ALA A 24 -9.67 -16.39 -10.60
N LEU A 25 -10.71 -17.18 -10.29
CA LEU A 25 -11.17 -17.63 -8.97
C LEU A 25 -11.18 -16.57 -7.86
N ILE A 26 -12.33 -15.91 -7.67
CA ILE A 26 -12.54 -14.97 -6.57
C ILE A 26 -13.90 -15.19 -5.89
N GLU A 27 -13.86 -15.35 -4.56
CA GLU A 27 -15.00 -15.29 -3.63
C GLU A 27 -15.66 -13.89 -3.59
N GLY A 28 -16.97 -13.85 -3.32
CA GLY A 28 -17.86 -12.71 -3.58
C GLY A 28 -17.47 -11.33 -3.00
N GLY A 29 -16.65 -11.25 -1.94
CA GLY A 29 -16.24 -9.98 -1.32
C GLY A 29 -15.27 -9.14 -2.16
N LEU A 30 -14.35 -9.80 -2.87
CA LEU A 30 -13.41 -9.14 -3.78
C LEU A 30 -14.11 -8.65 -5.07
N ARG A 31 -15.20 -9.33 -5.48
CA ARG A 31 -15.99 -8.98 -6.68
C ARG A 31 -16.71 -7.63 -6.51
N LYS A 32 -17.31 -7.37 -5.33
CA LYS A 32 -17.94 -6.07 -5.00
C LYS A 32 -16.93 -4.92 -4.94
N PHE A 33 -15.76 -5.16 -4.33
CA PHE A 33 -14.68 -4.17 -4.30
C PHE A 33 -14.19 -3.81 -5.71
N GLN A 34 -14.06 -4.81 -6.59
CA GLN A 34 -13.66 -4.61 -7.99
C GLN A 34 -14.72 -3.87 -8.81
N GLU A 35 -16.01 -4.17 -8.65
CA GLU A 35 -17.09 -3.46 -9.35
C GLU A 35 -17.19 -1.97 -8.94
N ASN A 36 -17.00 -1.68 -7.65
CA ASN A 36 -16.97 -0.30 -7.16
C ASN A 36 -15.72 0.47 -7.64
N ALA A 37 -14.55 -0.17 -7.64
CA ALA A 37 -13.32 0.41 -8.17
C ALA A 37 -13.39 0.67 -9.69
N ARG A 38 -14.06 -0.22 -10.44
CA ARG A 38 -14.29 -0.09 -11.89
C ARG A 38 -15.09 1.16 -12.25
N LYS A 39 -16.15 1.46 -11.48
CA LYS A 39 -17.04 2.61 -11.73
C LYS A 39 -16.53 3.94 -11.18
N ASN A 40 -15.85 3.98 -10.03
CA ASN A 40 -15.83 5.19 -9.21
C ASN A 40 -14.43 5.80 -8.91
N GLY A 41 -13.36 5.34 -9.55
CA GLY A 41 -12.02 5.95 -9.47
C GLY A 41 -11.24 5.74 -8.15
N PRO A 42 -9.99 6.23 -8.04
CA PRO A 42 -9.13 6.00 -6.87
C PRO A 42 -9.70 6.52 -5.54
N PHE A 43 -10.39 7.66 -5.54
CA PHE A 43 -11.03 8.19 -4.33
C PHE A 43 -12.09 7.23 -3.75
N SER A 44 -12.83 6.53 -4.61
CA SER A 44 -13.83 5.57 -4.13
C SER A 44 -13.20 4.28 -3.61
N VAL A 45 -12.03 3.89 -4.14
CA VAL A 45 -11.22 2.82 -3.56
C VAL A 45 -10.74 3.22 -2.17
N LEU A 46 -10.27 4.47 -2.01
CA LEU A 46 -9.86 5.01 -0.72
C LEU A 46 -11.02 5.02 0.30
N LYS A 47 -12.21 5.48 -0.10
CA LYS A 47 -13.42 5.39 0.74
C LYS A 47 -13.72 3.95 1.16
N GLN A 48 -13.66 3.02 0.22
CA GLN A 48 -13.90 1.61 0.50
C GLN A 48 -12.87 1.03 1.47
N ILE A 49 -11.58 1.41 1.36
CA ILE A 49 -10.54 1.02 2.31
C ILE A 49 -10.85 1.54 3.72
N LEU A 50 -11.30 2.79 3.85
CA LEU A 50 -11.66 3.37 5.15
C LEU A 50 -12.88 2.69 5.76
N THR A 51 -13.91 2.43 4.96
CA THR A 51 -15.13 1.71 5.37
C THR A 51 -14.87 0.23 5.68
N ASP A 52 -13.90 -0.39 5.01
CA ASP A 52 -13.46 -1.75 5.35
C ASP A 52 -12.57 -1.74 6.61
N GLY A 53 -11.78 -0.68 6.82
CA GLY A 53 -10.89 -0.49 7.96
C GLY A 53 -9.54 -1.21 7.87
N TYR A 54 -9.20 -1.70 6.68
CA TYR A 54 -7.94 -2.39 6.40
C TYR A 54 -7.50 -2.23 4.94
N LEU A 55 -6.19 -2.36 4.72
CA LEU A 55 -5.60 -2.44 3.39
C LEU A 55 -5.60 -3.89 2.89
N LYS A 56 -6.15 -4.15 1.70
CA LYS A 56 -6.23 -5.50 1.12
C LYS A 56 -4.91 -5.91 0.47
N CYS A 57 -4.45 -7.13 0.73
CA CYS A 57 -3.38 -7.73 -0.06
C CYS A 57 -3.85 -7.95 -1.51
N SER A 58 -2.95 -7.74 -2.46
CA SER A 58 -3.26 -8.07 -3.85
C SER A 58 -2.02 -8.50 -4.63
N TRP A 59 -2.25 -9.19 -5.74
CA TRP A 59 -1.21 -9.49 -6.71
C TRP A 59 -0.97 -8.26 -7.58
N SER A 60 0.29 -7.92 -7.76
CA SER A 60 0.71 -7.04 -8.86
C SER A 60 0.92 -7.90 -10.09
N GLU A 61 0.29 -7.52 -11.20
CA GLU A 61 0.32 -8.26 -12.46
C GLU A 61 0.70 -7.32 -13.60
N ARG A 62 1.53 -7.83 -14.51
CA ARG A 62 1.93 -7.14 -15.73
C ARG A 62 1.84 -8.13 -16.88
N SER A 63 1.03 -7.79 -17.89
CA SER A 63 0.82 -8.64 -19.07
C SER A 63 0.39 -10.08 -18.71
N GLY A 64 -0.52 -10.21 -17.73
CA GLY A 64 -1.03 -11.50 -17.25
C GLY A 64 -0.06 -12.32 -16.40
N LYS A 65 1.11 -11.77 -16.02
CA LYS A 65 2.08 -12.43 -15.15
C LYS A 65 2.21 -11.70 -13.82
N ARG A 66 2.23 -12.45 -12.72
CA ARG A 66 2.50 -11.91 -11.38
C ARG A 66 3.92 -11.35 -11.31
N THR A 67 4.06 -10.17 -10.69
CA THR A 67 5.36 -9.52 -10.48
C THR A 67 5.89 -9.72 -9.06
N ILE A 68 5.02 -10.12 -8.13
CA ILE A 68 5.39 -10.56 -6.78
C ILE A 68 5.72 -12.05 -6.85
N TYR A 69 6.89 -12.42 -6.32
CA TYR A 69 7.31 -13.81 -6.22
C TYR A 69 6.80 -14.47 -4.93
N GLY A 70 6.68 -15.78 -4.94
CA GLY A 70 6.22 -16.55 -3.79
C GLY A 70 4.69 -16.76 -3.76
N PRO A 71 4.20 -17.46 -2.72
CA PRO A 71 2.81 -17.91 -2.66
C PRO A 71 1.85 -16.85 -2.11
N LYS A 72 2.35 -15.70 -1.64
CA LYS A 72 1.54 -14.69 -0.93
C LYS A 72 1.44 -13.35 -1.68
N PRO A 73 0.22 -12.79 -1.84
CA PRO A 73 0.06 -11.42 -2.30
C PRO A 73 0.55 -10.44 -1.23
N ALA A 74 0.93 -9.23 -1.65
CA ALA A 74 1.49 -8.22 -0.75
C ALA A 74 0.74 -6.89 -0.83
N ILE A 75 0.90 -6.09 0.22
CA ILE A 75 0.65 -4.65 0.22
C ILE A 75 2.01 -3.98 0.03
N CYS A 76 2.13 -3.19 -1.03
CA CYS A 76 3.35 -2.46 -1.35
C CYS A 76 3.27 -1.04 -0.79
N PHE A 77 4.35 -0.59 -0.18
CA PHE A 77 4.55 0.77 0.31
C PHE A 77 5.84 1.32 -0.28
N THR A 78 5.96 2.64 -0.37
CA THR A 78 7.20 3.34 -0.73
C THR A 78 7.68 4.21 0.43
N GLU A 79 8.99 4.22 0.67
CA GLU A 79 9.62 5.26 1.48
C GLU A 79 9.92 6.48 0.60
N MET A 80 9.03 7.46 0.60
CA MET A 80 9.16 8.63 -0.24
C MET A 80 8.84 9.90 0.55
N PRO A 81 9.79 10.85 0.68
CA PRO A 81 9.48 12.19 1.19
C PRO A 81 8.37 12.84 0.38
N LEU A 82 7.56 13.68 1.03
CA LEU A 82 6.35 14.24 0.42
C LEU A 82 6.62 15.02 -0.89
N GLY A 83 7.78 15.67 -1.00
CA GLY A 83 8.16 16.38 -2.23
C GLY A 83 8.45 15.43 -3.39
N ALA A 84 9.04 14.28 -3.10
CA ALA A 84 9.22 13.24 -4.09
C ALA A 84 7.89 12.59 -4.47
N ILE A 85 6.90 12.51 -3.57
CA ILE A 85 5.54 12.04 -3.88
C ILE A 85 4.90 12.94 -4.94
N LEU A 86 4.92 14.26 -4.74
CA LEU A 86 4.35 15.23 -5.70
C LEU A 86 4.99 15.12 -7.08
N GLU A 87 6.32 15.10 -7.13
CA GLU A 87 7.05 14.94 -8.39
C GLU A 87 6.76 13.58 -9.04
N TYR A 88 6.71 12.50 -8.25
CA TYR A 88 6.42 11.16 -8.72
C TYR A 88 5.00 11.07 -9.34
N VAL A 89 4.02 11.69 -8.69
CA VAL A 89 2.65 11.81 -9.19
C VAL A 89 2.58 12.63 -10.48
N LYS A 90 3.31 13.75 -10.59
CA LYS A 90 3.34 14.59 -11.81
C LYS A 90 4.00 13.90 -12.99
N GLN A 91 5.01 13.05 -12.74
CA GLN A 91 5.82 12.42 -13.78
C GLN A 91 5.26 11.07 -14.25
N ARG A 92 4.48 10.37 -13.42
CA ARG A 92 3.93 9.05 -13.76
C ARG A 92 2.55 9.20 -14.40
N ASP A 93 2.23 8.25 -15.28
CA ASP A 93 0.90 8.14 -15.88
C ASP A 93 -0.15 7.95 -14.75
N PRO A 94 -1.20 8.81 -14.70
CA PRO A 94 -2.29 8.73 -13.72
C PRO A 94 -2.97 7.35 -13.61
N LYS A 95 -2.79 6.49 -14.63
CA LYS A 95 -3.22 5.09 -14.62
C LYS A 95 -2.52 4.26 -13.54
N TYR A 96 -1.25 4.55 -13.25
CA TYR A 96 -0.41 3.76 -12.35
C TYR A 96 -0.08 4.48 -11.03
N VAL A 97 -0.17 5.80 -11.01
CA VAL A 97 0.11 6.62 -9.82
C VAL A 97 -1.02 7.62 -9.62
N SER A 98 -1.50 7.79 -8.39
CA SER A 98 -2.52 8.80 -8.08
C SER A 98 -2.10 9.62 -6.86
N GLU A 99 -2.70 10.80 -6.71
CA GLU A 99 -2.52 11.70 -5.56
C GLU A 99 -3.07 11.11 -4.25
N TYR A 100 -3.78 9.98 -4.32
CA TYR A 100 -4.37 9.33 -3.16
C TYR A 100 -3.40 8.32 -2.54
N GLY A 101 -3.26 8.37 -1.22
CA GLY A 101 -2.39 7.43 -0.51
C GLY A 101 -2.71 7.34 0.97
N ILE A 102 -2.14 6.30 1.58
CA ILE A 102 -2.29 6.01 3.00
C ILE A 102 -0.89 5.80 3.55
N ALA A 103 -0.47 6.68 4.46
CA ALA A 103 0.85 6.66 5.05
C ALA A 103 0.80 6.25 6.53
N PHE A 104 1.78 5.44 6.92
CA PHE A 104 1.98 4.96 8.29
C PHE A 104 3.40 5.22 8.74
N LEU A 105 3.63 5.30 10.05
CA LEU A 105 4.97 5.31 10.59
C LEU A 105 5.70 4.01 10.25
N LYS A 106 6.89 4.14 9.66
CA LYS A 106 7.75 3.05 9.20
C LYS A 106 8.04 2.03 10.31
N GLU A 107 8.29 2.52 11.52
CA GLU A 107 8.55 1.66 12.69
C GLU A 107 7.31 0.86 13.11
N GLU A 108 6.12 1.45 12.99
CA GLU A 108 4.86 0.76 13.32
C GLU A 108 4.55 -0.32 12.28
N LEU A 109 4.76 -0.04 11.00
CA LEU A 109 4.64 -1.04 9.95
C LEU A 109 5.68 -2.15 10.08
N PHE A 110 6.92 -1.83 10.43
CA PHE A 110 7.95 -2.84 10.67
C PHE A 110 7.53 -3.78 11.82
N ARG A 111 7.00 -3.23 12.92
CA ARG A 111 6.43 -4.05 14.02
C ARG A 111 5.23 -4.89 13.57
N ALA A 112 4.42 -4.37 12.64
CA ALA A 112 3.30 -5.12 12.05
C ALA A 112 3.71 -6.23 11.07
N GLY A 113 4.99 -6.33 10.71
CA GLY A 113 5.53 -7.37 9.83
C GLY A 113 5.99 -6.88 8.45
N THR A 114 5.84 -5.59 8.15
CA THR A 114 6.32 -5.02 6.89
C THR A 114 7.85 -5.08 6.83
N ARG A 115 8.41 -5.42 5.66
CA ARG A 115 9.85 -5.48 5.45
C ARG A 115 10.26 -4.74 4.18
N PRO A 116 11.48 -4.16 4.14
CA PRO A 116 12.03 -3.63 2.89
C PRO A 116 12.22 -4.76 1.89
N VAL A 117 12.03 -4.43 0.61
CA VAL A 117 12.29 -5.35 -0.50
C VAL A 117 13.78 -5.66 -0.65
N ILE A 118 14.08 -6.70 -1.42
CA ILE A 118 15.43 -7.11 -1.82
C ILE A 118 15.59 -6.80 -3.31
N TYR A 119 16.47 -5.88 -3.63
CA TYR A 119 16.78 -5.47 -5.00
C TYR A 119 17.96 -6.26 -5.54
N GLY A 120 17.68 -7.14 -6.50
CA GLY A 120 18.71 -7.99 -7.10
C GLY A 120 19.28 -9.02 -6.14
N LEU A 121 20.02 -9.97 -6.69
CA LEU A 121 20.75 -11.00 -5.97
C LEU A 121 22.17 -11.05 -6.53
N THR A 122 23.13 -11.58 -5.76
CA THR A 122 24.51 -11.74 -6.24
C THR A 122 24.58 -12.73 -7.41
N SER A 123 23.74 -13.76 -7.37
CA SER A 123 23.58 -14.73 -8.46
C SER A 123 22.34 -14.39 -9.28
N ASP A 124 22.34 -14.79 -10.55
CA ASP A 124 21.16 -14.61 -11.38
C ASP A 124 19.95 -15.37 -10.78
N PRO A 125 18.81 -14.70 -10.61
CA PRO A 125 17.60 -15.33 -10.10
C PRO A 125 17.13 -16.41 -11.08
N VAL A 126 16.92 -17.62 -10.59
CA VAL A 126 16.34 -18.71 -11.37
C VAL A 126 14.88 -18.83 -10.99
N GLU A 127 13.98 -18.56 -11.92
CA GLU A 127 12.54 -18.74 -11.69
C GLU A 127 12.19 -20.23 -11.71
N GLU A 128 11.25 -20.61 -10.84
CA GLU A 128 10.67 -21.94 -10.77
C GLU A 128 9.16 -21.80 -10.58
N ASP A 129 8.38 -22.63 -11.27
CA ASP A 129 6.94 -22.71 -11.04
C ASP A 129 6.68 -23.77 -9.96
N ILE A 130 6.19 -23.32 -8.82
CA ILE A 130 5.84 -24.18 -7.68
C ILE A 130 4.40 -23.84 -7.33
N ASP A 131 3.52 -24.84 -7.39
CA ASP A 131 2.09 -24.74 -7.07
C ASP A 131 1.34 -23.64 -7.86
N GLY A 132 1.78 -23.32 -9.08
CA GLY A 132 1.14 -22.30 -9.94
C GLY A 132 1.44 -20.86 -9.50
N PHE A 133 2.46 -20.66 -8.66
CA PHE A 133 2.99 -19.36 -8.30
C PHE A 133 4.31 -19.09 -9.04
N ARG A 134 4.58 -17.80 -9.29
CA ARG A 134 5.89 -17.38 -9.80
C ARG A 134 6.85 -17.43 -8.61
N ASN A 135 7.72 -18.42 -8.55
CA ASN A 135 8.69 -18.56 -7.48
C ASN A 135 10.11 -18.40 -8.00
N LEU A 136 11.03 -18.27 -7.06
CA LEU A 136 12.46 -18.46 -7.29
C LEU A 136 12.85 -19.85 -6.82
N SER A 137 13.71 -20.51 -7.59
CA SER A 137 14.38 -21.72 -7.17
C SER A 137 15.15 -21.49 -5.88
N SER A 138 15.25 -22.53 -5.05
CA SER A 138 16.09 -22.56 -3.85
C SER A 138 17.56 -22.17 -4.12
N THR A 139 18.05 -22.39 -5.34
CA THR A 139 19.41 -21.98 -5.76
C THR A 139 19.60 -20.47 -5.83
N SER A 140 18.51 -19.69 -5.86
CA SER A 140 18.56 -18.22 -5.83
C SER A 140 18.90 -17.67 -4.44
N GLY A 141 19.00 -18.51 -3.40
CA GLY A 141 19.44 -18.10 -2.06
C GLY A 141 18.39 -17.32 -1.25
N ILE A 142 17.13 -17.30 -1.70
CA ILE A 142 16.01 -16.67 -0.99
C ILE A 142 14.93 -17.71 -0.70
N SER A 143 14.62 -17.89 0.58
CA SER A 143 13.60 -18.85 1.01
C SER A 143 12.20 -18.45 0.54
N LEU A 144 11.31 -19.42 0.37
CA LEU A 144 9.93 -19.20 -0.10
C LEU A 144 9.18 -18.11 0.70
N ASN A 145 9.41 -18.07 2.02
CA ASN A 145 8.78 -17.09 2.91
C ASN A 145 9.27 -15.66 2.70
N GLU A 146 10.41 -15.46 2.03
CA GLU A 146 11.01 -14.15 1.79
C GLU A 146 10.86 -13.71 0.32
N GLN A 147 10.46 -14.61 -0.59
CA GLN A 147 10.36 -14.32 -2.02
C GLN A 147 9.45 -13.14 -2.35
N TYR A 148 8.41 -12.91 -1.54
CA TYR A 148 7.54 -11.74 -1.71
C TYR A 148 8.31 -10.42 -1.64
N ARG A 149 9.49 -10.37 -1.02
CA ARG A 149 10.34 -9.19 -0.93
C ARG A 149 11.20 -9.01 -2.16
N TYR A 150 11.41 -10.03 -2.98
CA TYR A 150 12.28 -9.90 -4.15
C TYR A 150 11.64 -9.03 -5.22
N VAL A 151 12.45 -8.09 -5.74
CA VAL A 151 12.11 -7.23 -6.87
C VAL A 151 13.14 -7.46 -7.97
N ALA A 152 12.66 -7.94 -9.12
CA ALA A 152 13.49 -8.14 -10.29
C ALA A 152 14.23 -6.85 -10.64
N THR A 153 15.56 -6.91 -10.64
CA THR A 153 16.44 -5.75 -10.82
C THR A 153 17.53 -6.12 -11.82
N ASN A 154 17.74 -5.30 -12.83
CA ASN A 154 18.74 -5.51 -13.87
C ASN A 154 19.26 -4.16 -14.37
N LEU A 155 20.10 -3.50 -13.57
CA LEU A 155 20.63 -2.17 -13.89
C LEU A 155 21.59 -2.19 -15.09
N GLY A 156 22.30 -3.30 -15.31
CA GLY A 156 23.24 -3.49 -16.42
C GLY A 156 22.62 -3.97 -17.73
N GLY A 157 21.29 -4.15 -17.78
CA GLY A 157 20.59 -4.67 -18.94
C GLY A 157 20.67 -3.74 -20.15
N LYS A 158 21.31 -4.19 -21.23
CA LYS A 158 21.52 -3.37 -22.44
C LYS A 158 20.22 -3.03 -23.21
N ILE A 159 19.23 -3.92 -23.16
CA ILE A 159 18.02 -3.81 -24.00
C ILE A 159 16.79 -3.39 -23.18
N ASN A 160 16.76 -3.62 -21.87
CA ASN A 160 15.70 -3.17 -20.97
C ASN A 160 16.25 -3.13 -19.53
N PRO A 161 16.94 -2.05 -19.11
CA PRO A 161 17.37 -1.93 -17.73
C PRO A 161 16.14 -1.88 -16.82
N ILE A 162 16.18 -2.67 -15.74
CA ILE A 162 15.10 -2.73 -14.77
C ILE A 162 15.62 -2.12 -13.47
N ASP A 163 15.18 -0.90 -13.18
CA ASP A 163 15.52 -0.17 -11.96
C ASP A 163 14.25 0.21 -11.18
N TRP A 164 14.05 -0.43 -10.04
CA TRP A 164 12.99 -0.11 -9.07
C TRP A 164 13.56 0.41 -7.75
N THR A 165 14.87 0.63 -7.66
CA THR A 165 15.56 1.00 -6.41
C THR A 165 15.11 2.37 -5.90
N HIS A 166 14.73 3.26 -6.82
CA HIS A 166 14.18 4.57 -6.55
C HIS A 166 12.84 4.53 -5.77
N GLU A 167 12.07 3.44 -5.87
CA GLU A 167 10.80 3.31 -5.16
C GLU A 167 10.99 2.99 -3.68
N ARG A 168 12.20 2.55 -3.24
CA ARG A 168 12.50 2.15 -1.85
C ARG A 168 11.33 1.38 -1.23
N GLU A 169 10.96 0.30 -1.91
CA GLU A 169 9.71 -0.42 -1.67
C GLU A 169 9.78 -1.23 -0.36
N TRP A 170 8.64 -1.30 0.30
CA TRP A 170 8.40 -2.13 1.47
C TRP A 170 7.16 -2.97 1.22
N ARG A 171 7.17 -4.23 1.66
CA ARG A 171 6.04 -5.14 1.49
C ARG A 171 5.56 -5.69 2.81
N TRP A 172 4.24 -5.73 2.95
CA TRP A 172 3.55 -6.48 3.99
C TRP A 172 2.82 -7.64 3.33
N VAL A 173 2.89 -8.82 3.92
CA VAL A 173 2.11 -9.99 3.51
C VAL A 173 1.31 -10.49 4.69
N ASP A 174 0.18 -11.11 4.40
CA ASP A 174 -0.58 -11.78 5.44
C ASP A 174 0.18 -13.01 5.92
N ASN A 175 0.70 -12.92 7.13
CA ASN A 175 1.50 -13.93 7.81
C ASN A 175 0.83 -14.43 9.08
N LEU A 176 -0.44 -14.10 9.28
CA LEU A 176 -1.14 -14.35 10.53
C LEU A 176 -2.41 -15.16 10.28
N ASN A 177 -2.38 -16.42 10.69
CA ASN A 177 -3.51 -17.36 10.53
C ASN A 177 -4.82 -16.88 11.20
N TRP A 178 -4.77 -15.93 12.15
CA TRP A 178 -5.97 -15.38 12.81
C TRP A 178 -6.85 -14.50 11.90
N PHE A 179 -6.34 -14.13 10.72
CA PHE A 179 -7.08 -13.35 9.73
C PHE A 179 -8.03 -14.18 8.87
N GLU A 180 -7.70 -15.46 8.64
CA GLU A 180 -8.54 -16.39 7.87
C GLU A 180 -9.88 -16.63 8.59
N ASP A 181 -9.86 -16.77 9.92
CA ASP A 181 -11.05 -16.94 10.75
C ASP A 181 -11.98 -15.71 10.77
N MET A 182 -11.45 -14.54 10.43
CA MET A 182 -12.18 -13.26 10.40
C MET A 182 -12.57 -12.80 9.00
N GLY A 183 -12.16 -13.53 7.95
CA GLY A 183 -12.35 -13.11 6.57
C GLY A 183 -11.58 -11.84 6.15
N ILE A 184 -10.64 -11.37 6.98
CA ILE A 184 -9.78 -10.24 6.61
C ILE A 184 -8.60 -10.82 5.82
N LYS A 185 -8.31 -10.26 4.64
CA LYS A 185 -7.12 -10.63 3.84
C LYS A 185 -6.25 -9.40 3.64
N GLY A 186 -5.68 -8.88 4.74
CA GLY A 186 -5.04 -7.56 4.71
C GLY A 186 -4.63 -6.96 6.06
N LEU A 187 -4.11 -5.74 6.02
CA LEU A 187 -3.56 -5.01 7.17
C LEU A 187 -4.62 -4.10 7.81
N PRO A 188 -5.21 -4.45 8.97
CA PRO A 188 -6.22 -3.66 9.62
C PRO A 188 -5.65 -2.52 10.46
N PHE A 189 -6.17 -1.32 10.25
CA PHE A 189 -5.70 -0.11 10.93
C PHE A 189 -6.79 0.61 11.74
N SER A 190 -8.09 0.45 11.41
CA SER A 190 -9.18 1.07 12.18
C SER A 190 -10.11 0.09 12.91
N ILE A 191 -9.93 -1.21 12.71
CA ILE A 191 -10.75 -2.27 13.32
C ILE A 191 -10.37 -2.52 14.80
N LYS A 192 -11.39 -2.69 15.66
CA LYS A 192 -11.25 -2.94 17.11
C LYS A 192 -10.40 -4.16 17.44
N ARG A 193 -10.62 -5.27 16.75
CA ARG A 193 -9.89 -6.53 16.97
C ARG A 193 -8.50 -6.57 16.33
N SER A 194 -8.08 -5.51 15.62
CA SER A 194 -6.72 -5.47 15.06
C SER A 194 -5.66 -5.47 16.19
N PRO A 195 -4.65 -6.38 16.12
CA PRO A 195 -3.56 -6.44 17.08
C PRO A 195 -2.53 -5.34 16.82
N TYR A 196 -2.64 -4.64 15.69
CA TYR A 196 -1.77 -3.54 15.34
C TYR A 196 -2.28 -2.24 15.96
N LYS A 197 -1.33 -1.50 16.51
CA LYS A 197 -1.54 -0.13 17.00
C LYS A 197 -0.75 0.81 16.12
N PHE A 198 -1.48 1.63 15.37
CA PHE A 198 -0.93 2.76 14.64
C PHE A 198 -1.29 4.03 15.42
N ASN A 199 -0.27 4.77 15.85
CA ASN A 199 -0.51 6.01 16.60
C ASN A 199 -0.98 7.14 15.67
N LYS A 200 -0.60 7.06 14.39
CA LYS A 200 -1.05 7.98 13.37
C LYS A 200 -1.12 7.28 12.01
N VAL A 201 -2.17 7.58 11.25
CA VAL A 201 -2.33 7.20 9.86
C VAL A 201 -2.69 8.46 9.08
N ILE A 202 -1.96 8.75 8.00
CA ILE A 202 -2.22 9.93 7.17
C ILE A 202 -2.89 9.46 5.87
N ILE A 203 -4.04 10.04 5.56
CA ILE A 203 -4.77 9.83 4.31
C ILE A 203 -4.54 11.04 3.42
N MET A 204 -3.98 10.81 2.24
CA MET A 204 -3.77 11.84 1.23
C MET A 204 -4.93 11.85 0.23
N VAL A 205 -5.49 13.03 -0.03
CA VAL A 205 -6.57 13.29 -1.00
C VAL A 205 -6.23 14.48 -1.88
N LYS A 206 -6.96 14.65 -2.99
CA LYS A 206 -6.67 15.69 -3.97
C LYS A 206 -7.23 17.04 -3.58
N THR A 207 -8.42 17.08 -2.97
CA THR A 207 -9.13 18.35 -2.74
C THR A 207 -9.58 18.52 -1.31
N SER A 208 -9.72 19.77 -0.85
CA SER A 208 -10.32 20.09 0.44
C SER A 208 -11.74 19.51 0.57
N LYS A 209 -12.50 19.45 -0.53
CA LYS A 209 -13.84 18.84 -0.56
C LYS A 209 -13.82 17.35 -0.23
N GLU A 210 -12.87 16.61 -0.80
CA GLU A 210 -12.69 15.18 -0.51
C GLU A 210 -12.29 14.95 0.94
N LYS A 211 -11.45 15.84 1.49
CA LYS A 211 -11.08 15.80 2.91
C LYS A 211 -12.29 15.94 3.82
N GLU A 212 -13.16 16.92 3.59
CA GLU A 212 -14.40 17.09 4.36
C GLU A 212 -15.34 15.86 4.25
N GLU A 213 -15.43 15.28 3.06
CA GLU A 213 -16.21 14.05 2.85
C GLU A 213 -15.64 12.87 3.67
N LEU A 214 -14.32 12.68 3.66
CA LEU A 214 -13.69 11.60 4.42
C LEU A 214 -13.72 11.86 5.93
N LEU A 215 -13.61 13.11 6.40
CA LEU A 215 -13.78 13.46 7.81
C LEU A 215 -15.19 13.09 8.28
N THR A 216 -16.21 13.44 7.49
CA THR A 216 -17.60 13.07 7.77
C THR A 216 -17.80 11.55 7.79
N LEU A 217 -17.12 10.82 6.91
CA LEU A 217 -17.12 9.35 6.92
C LEU A 217 -16.49 8.82 8.21
N LEU A 218 -15.28 9.25 8.56
CA LEU A 218 -14.53 8.79 9.74
C LEU A 218 -15.30 9.02 11.04
N GLN A 219 -16.04 10.12 11.17
CA GLN A 219 -16.89 10.39 12.35
C GLN A 219 -18.02 9.37 12.52
N LYS A 220 -18.49 8.76 11.42
CA LYS A 220 -19.60 7.79 11.43
C LYS A 220 -19.14 6.35 11.64
N LEU A 221 -17.87 6.04 11.41
CA LEU A 221 -17.36 4.67 11.50
C LEU A 221 -17.34 4.08 12.93
N PRO A 222 -17.02 4.82 14.01
CA PRO A 222 -16.90 4.22 15.33
C PRO A 222 -18.14 3.42 15.75
N GLY A 223 -17.95 2.13 16.07
CA GLY A 223 -19.04 1.24 16.45
C GLY A 223 -19.87 0.69 15.28
N THR A 224 -19.58 1.05 14.02
CA THR A 224 -20.18 0.41 12.85
C THR A 224 -19.38 -0.83 12.45
N GLU A 225 -20.06 -1.78 11.82
CA GLU A 225 -19.46 -2.96 11.23
C GLU A 225 -18.68 -2.58 9.96
N SER A 226 -17.56 -3.26 9.75
CA SER A 226 -16.79 -3.21 8.51
C SER A 226 -17.62 -3.79 7.37
N THR A 227 -17.55 -3.16 6.20
CA THR A 227 -18.26 -3.65 5.01
C THR A 227 -17.68 -4.94 4.40
N SER A 228 -16.57 -5.44 4.95
CA SER A 228 -15.91 -6.65 4.48
C SER A 228 -16.52 -7.96 5.01
N GLY A 229 -17.52 -7.87 5.89
CA GLY A 229 -18.22 -9.01 6.47
C GLY A 229 -17.57 -9.53 7.76
N GLY A 230 -18.39 -10.14 8.62
CA GLY A 230 -18.00 -10.64 9.95
C GLY A 230 -18.16 -9.58 11.04
N GLU A 231 -18.19 -9.99 12.31
CA GLU A 231 -18.35 -9.13 13.51
C GLU A 231 -17.12 -8.22 13.79
N LEU A 232 -16.70 -7.46 12.77
CA LEU A 232 -15.56 -6.57 12.78
C LEU A 232 -16.06 -5.14 12.88
N PHE A 233 -15.80 -4.49 14.00
CA PHE A 233 -16.27 -3.12 14.24
C PHE A 233 -15.10 -2.14 14.24
N HIS A 234 -15.32 -0.94 13.73
CA HIS A 234 -14.34 0.13 13.87
C HIS A 234 -14.23 0.58 15.32
N PHE A 235 -13.02 0.97 15.72
CA PHE A 235 -12.75 1.46 17.07
C PHE A 235 -12.49 2.95 17.08
N LYS A 236 -13.23 3.67 17.92
CA LYS A 236 -13.20 5.13 18.02
C LYS A 236 -11.78 5.69 18.04
N SER A 237 -10.95 5.24 18.97
CA SER A 237 -9.58 5.78 19.11
C SER A 237 -8.67 5.46 17.92
N LYS A 238 -8.96 4.41 17.14
CA LYS A 238 -8.18 4.12 15.92
C LYS A 238 -8.63 4.99 14.76
N CYS A 239 -9.93 5.30 14.66
CA CYS A 239 -10.44 6.28 13.70
C CYS A 239 -9.92 7.69 14.01
N GLU A 240 -9.83 8.07 15.28
CA GLU A 240 -9.29 9.37 15.73
C GLU A 240 -7.79 9.54 15.44
N ASN A 241 -7.05 8.45 15.27
CA ASN A 241 -5.64 8.49 14.86
C ASN A 241 -5.46 8.71 13.35
N ILE A 242 -6.54 8.78 12.57
CA ILE A 242 -6.51 9.01 11.14
C ILE A 242 -6.63 10.51 10.86
N GLU A 243 -5.62 11.07 10.21
CA GLU A 243 -5.62 12.44 9.72
C GLU A 243 -5.77 12.47 8.21
N ILE A 244 -6.46 13.49 7.70
CA ILE A 244 -6.65 13.67 6.27
C ILE A 244 -5.94 14.93 5.83
N LEU A 245 -5.13 14.73 4.82
CA LEU A 245 -4.25 15.69 4.22
C LEU A 245 -4.77 15.87 2.77
N ASP A 246 -5.10 17.10 2.37
CA ASP A 246 -5.43 17.48 1.00
C ASP A 246 -4.23 18.12 0.27
N SER A 247 -4.11 17.89 -1.05
CA SER A 247 -2.95 18.36 -1.82
C SER A 247 -2.85 19.86 -1.99
N GLU A 248 -3.99 20.57 -1.98
CA GLU A 248 -4.03 22.04 -1.99
C GLU A 248 -3.22 22.61 -0.82
N THR A 249 -3.39 22.07 0.39
CA THR A 249 -2.69 22.55 1.59
C THR A 249 -1.16 22.42 1.52
N TRP A 250 -0.61 21.35 0.94
CA TRP A 250 0.85 21.19 0.90
C TRP A 250 1.50 21.67 -0.39
N GLU A 251 0.78 21.81 -1.50
CA GLU A 251 1.36 22.37 -2.73
C GLU A 251 1.89 23.80 -2.49
N GLU A 252 1.18 24.60 -1.70
CA GLU A 252 1.62 25.94 -1.27
C GLU A 252 2.89 25.87 -0.40
N ILE A 253 2.96 24.93 0.53
CA ILE A 253 4.13 24.75 1.40
C ILE A 253 5.32 24.26 0.57
N PHE A 254 5.12 23.39 -0.41
CA PHE A 254 6.17 22.88 -1.30
C PHE A 254 6.74 23.94 -2.22
N ALA A 255 5.93 24.91 -2.65
CA ALA A 255 6.42 26.04 -3.43
C ALA A 255 7.53 26.80 -2.69
N THR A 256 7.56 26.73 -1.35
CA THR A 256 8.53 27.43 -0.50
C THR A 256 9.57 26.49 0.14
N ASN A 257 9.28 25.20 0.35
CA ASN A 257 10.22 24.23 0.91
C ASN A 257 10.14 22.86 0.19
N LYS A 258 11.04 22.64 -0.76
CA LYS A 258 11.13 21.38 -1.53
C LYS A 258 11.60 20.16 -0.73
N THR A 259 12.12 20.37 0.49
CA THR A 259 12.64 19.31 1.35
C THR A 259 11.68 18.89 2.45
N LEU A 260 10.46 19.44 2.44
CA LEU A 260 9.42 19.16 3.41
C LEU A 260 9.07 17.67 3.43
N LYS A 261 8.88 17.14 4.63
CA LYS A 261 8.45 15.78 4.87
C LYS A 261 7.16 15.76 5.69
N LEU A 262 6.49 14.62 5.72
CA LEU A 262 5.29 14.44 6.54
C LEU A 262 5.57 14.66 8.04
N GLU A 263 6.76 14.27 8.52
CA GLU A 263 7.17 14.56 9.90
C GLU A 263 7.33 16.05 10.23
N ASP A 264 7.48 16.93 9.22
CA ASP A 264 7.69 18.37 9.44
C ASP A 264 6.37 19.14 9.55
N LEU A 265 5.24 18.51 9.20
CA LEU A 265 3.91 19.13 9.20
C LEU A 265 3.27 19.20 10.61
N GLY A 266 4.03 18.92 11.67
CA GLY A 266 3.55 18.99 13.06
C GLY A 266 2.67 17.81 13.50
N TYR A 267 2.62 16.75 12.70
CA TYR A 267 1.82 15.55 12.99
C TYR A 267 2.53 14.52 13.91
N ILE A 268 3.73 14.85 14.41
CA ILE A 268 4.56 14.02 15.31
C ILE A 268 4.74 14.69 16.65
#